data_AF-A0A7J2LEH6-F1
#
_entry.id   AF-A0A7J2LEH6-F1
#
_cell.length_a   1.000
_cell.length_b   1.000
_cell.length_c   1.000
_cell.angle_alpha   90.00
_cell.angle_beta   90.00
_cell.angle_gamma   90.00
#
_symmetry.space_group_name_H-M   'P 1'
#
loop_
_entity.id
_entity.type
_entity.pdbx_description
1 polymer ?
#
loop_
_entity_poly.entity_id
_entity_poly.type
_entity_poly.pdbx_seq_one_letter_code
_entity_poly.pdbx_strand_id
1 'polypeptide(L)'
;IAVRGSRDVEVADPERFMQVVDEAIYLCTKGVWGEAAESSLGKYGTPCLVEMLNAIGRLPTKNHWTGVFEEAEKIGPEAMRKNYRIARASCFSCAIQCKYIAYIRDGPYAGTLVGGPEYESIFALGSNCMNSNLESVIYANLLCDLYGLDTISTGKVISWAMECYEHGLLTREDVDGLDLRWGNYEAMIELIHKIARREGFGDLLAEGAKRASEKVGRGTERFAIHVKGMEASGQDPRAQKSVGCTYAISVRGADHLRSLSSLEELGYPQVVIERFGEDKAEAIMDRLSEQYKGLLVKDMEDLYAVVDSLLLCKYGTMWPPIYYFDHIAKLLPPLTGMEEYSSVEAVRLAAERICNLRRCFNLREGITRKDETLPERFTKEPMPHGPAKGQVCNLEPMLREYYQHRGWDYETGLPYRSTLIRLGLADVADQLEAMGKLAKA
;
A
#
# COMPACT_ATOMS: atom_id res chain seq x y z
N ILE A 1 3.36 -3.82 25.29
CA ILE A 1 4.67 -3.21 25.66
C ILE A 1 4.38 -1.78 26.08
N ALA A 2 4.79 -1.34 27.27
CA ALA A 2 4.69 0.05 27.71
C ALA A 2 6.09 0.64 27.86
N VAL A 3 6.31 1.87 27.36
CA VAL A 3 7.62 2.52 27.35
C VAL A 3 7.50 4.00 27.76
N ARG A 4 8.46 4.50 28.55
CA ARG A 4 8.64 5.93 28.86
C ARG A 4 10.13 6.22 28.87
N GLY A 5 10.56 7.17 28.04
CA GLY A 5 11.94 7.66 27.98
C GLY A 5 11.98 9.15 28.32
N SER A 6 13.03 9.59 29.00
CA SER A 6 13.30 10.99 29.33
C SER A 6 14.77 11.36 29.13
N ARG A 7 15.49 10.54 28.36
CA ARG A 7 16.86 10.84 27.92
C ARG A 7 16.79 11.54 26.59
N ASP A 8 17.79 12.36 26.32
CA ASP A 8 17.94 13.02 25.04
C ASP A 8 18.37 12.03 23.96
N VAL A 9 18.07 12.38 22.71
CA VAL A 9 18.61 11.71 21.53
C VAL A 9 19.68 12.65 20.98
N GLU A 10 20.93 12.22 21.04
CA GLU A 10 22.07 13.00 20.53
C GLU A 10 22.21 12.80 19.02
N VAL A 11 22.53 13.89 18.32
CA VAL A 11 22.86 13.90 16.88
C VAL A 11 24.30 14.37 16.70
N ALA A 12 24.95 13.97 15.61
CA ALA A 12 26.38 14.23 15.41
C ALA A 12 26.71 15.72 15.20
N ASP A 13 25.87 16.45 14.46
CA ASP A 13 25.98 17.90 14.21
C ASP A 13 24.60 18.55 14.34
N PRO A 14 24.23 19.05 15.53
CA PRO A 14 22.91 19.62 15.79
C PRO A 14 22.55 20.81 14.90
N GLU A 15 23.51 21.70 14.59
CA GLU A 15 23.23 22.89 13.78
C GLU A 15 22.93 22.51 12.33
N ARG A 16 23.78 21.67 11.73
CA ARG A 16 23.57 21.19 10.36
C ARG A 16 22.34 20.30 10.26
N PHE A 17 22.06 19.48 11.27
CA PHE A 17 20.84 18.66 11.32
C PHE A 17 19.59 19.54 11.31
N MET A 18 19.54 20.58 12.15
CA MET A 18 18.41 21.49 12.22
C MET A 18 18.20 22.27 10.93
N GLN A 19 19.28 22.65 10.21
CA GLN A 19 19.16 23.27 8.89
C GLN A 19 18.41 22.39 7.88
N VAL A 20 18.73 21.08 7.84
CA VAL A 20 18.04 20.12 6.94
C VAL A 20 16.58 19.92 7.36
N VAL A 21 16.31 19.88 8.67
CA VAL A 21 14.94 19.79 9.21
C VAL A 21 14.12 21.02 8.83
N ASP A 22 14.69 22.23 8.99
CA ASP A 22 14.02 23.48 8.67
C ASP A 22 13.72 23.60 7.17
N GLU A 23 14.63 23.14 6.30
CA GLU A 23 14.39 23.04 4.85
C GLU A 23 13.19 22.14 4.54
N ALA A 24 13.15 20.94 5.12
CA ALA A 24 12.05 20.00 4.92
C ALA A 24 10.71 20.52 5.44
N ILE A 25 10.69 21.15 6.62
CA ILE A 25 9.49 21.79 7.18
C ILE A 25 9.05 22.95 6.30
N TYR A 26 9.99 23.77 5.82
CA TYR A 26 9.68 24.87 4.91
C TYR A 26 9.02 24.35 3.64
N LEU A 27 9.62 23.36 2.96
CA LEU A 27 9.08 22.75 1.75
C LEU A 27 7.64 22.25 1.94
N CYS A 28 7.35 21.63 3.08
CA CYS A 28 6.04 21.07 3.42
C CYS A 28 4.99 22.10 3.85
N THR A 29 5.37 23.31 4.25
CA THR A 29 4.45 24.29 4.86
C THR A 29 4.33 25.59 4.07
N LYS A 30 5.45 26.20 3.71
CA LYS A 30 5.51 27.52 3.05
C LYS A 30 6.14 27.48 1.67
N GLY A 31 6.90 26.43 1.37
CA GLY A 31 7.58 26.22 0.10
C GLY A 31 6.67 25.64 -0.96
N VAL A 32 7.29 25.09 -2.01
CA VAL A 32 6.61 24.64 -3.24
C VAL A 32 5.52 23.57 -3.01
N TRP A 33 5.56 22.87 -1.87
CA TRP A 33 4.59 21.83 -1.54
C TRP A 33 3.59 22.22 -0.45
N GLY A 34 3.69 23.42 0.14
CA GLY A 34 2.86 23.84 1.27
C GLY A 34 1.36 23.83 0.95
N GLU A 35 0.98 24.42 -0.18
CA GLU A 35 -0.42 24.45 -0.62
C GLU A 35 -0.95 23.05 -0.92
N ALA A 36 -0.16 22.22 -1.62
CA ALA A 36 -0.54 20.84 -1.93
C ALA A 36 -0.74 20.01 -0.65
N ALA A 37 0.17 20.10 0.31
CA ALA A 37 0.09 19.41 1.59
C ALA A 37 -1.15 19.86 2.41
N GLU A 38 -1.39 21.17 2.55
CA GLU A 38 -2.51 21.66 3.36
C GLU A 38 -3.86 21.45 2.68
N SER A 39 -3.98 21.66 1.36
CA SER A 39 -5.25 21.52 0.63
C SER A 39 -5.72 20.08 0.49
N SER A 40 -4.81 19.11 0.60
CA SER A 40 -5.09 17.67 0.52
C SER A 40 -5.00 16.99 1.90
N LEU A 41 -3.82 16.48 2.28
CA LEU A 41 -3.62 15.69 3.48
C LEU A 41 -3.89 16.48 4.76
N GLY A 42 -3.58 17.77 4.80
CA GLY A 42 -3.91 18.61 5.95
C GLY A 42 -5.42 18.82 6.08
N LYS A 43 -6.09 19.19 4.99
CA LYS A 43 -7.52 19.51 5.00
C LYS A 43 -8.40 18.28 5.14
N TYR A 44 -8.06 17.18 4.47
CA TYR A 44 -8.90 15.99 4.28
C TYR A 44 -8.21 14.67 4.59
N GLY A 45 -6.88 14.64 4.59
CA GLY A 45 -6.06 13.48 4.99
C GLY A 45 -6.30 12.37 4.02
N THR A 46 -5.98 11.14 4.41
CA THR A 46 -6.08 10.05 3.45
C THR A 46 -7.50 9.82 2.90
N PRO A 47 -8.62 10.10 3.61
CA PRO A 47 -9.96 10.07 3.01
C PRO A 47 -10.13 10.85 1.70
N CYS A 48 -9.29 11.85 1.39
CA CYS A 48 -9.31 12.53 0.08
C CYS A 48 -9.14 11.57 -1.10
N LEU A 49 -8.42 10.47 -0.89
CA LEU A 49 -8.14 9.47 -1.92
C LEU A 49 -9.42 8.77 -2.40
N VAL A 50 -10.49 8.71 -1.61
CA VAL A 50 -11.74 8.06 -2.04
C VAL A 50 -12.24 8.66 -3.36
N GLU A 51 -12.47 9.96 -3.40
CA GLU A 51 -12.98 10.64 -4.59
C GLU A 51 -11.91 10.78 -5.68
N MET A 52 -10.64 11.03 -5.31
CA MET A 52 -9.54 11.12 -6.28
C MET A 52 -9.35 9.82 -7.06
N LEU A 53 -9.32 8.69 -6.35
CA LEU A 53 -9.15 7.37 -6.97
C LEU A 53 -10.41 6.95 -7.73
N ASN A 54 -11.60 7.32 -7.25
CA ASN A 54 -12.84 7.11 -8.00
C ASN A 54 -12.82 7.83 -9.36
N ALA A 55 -12.36 9.09 -9.37
CA ALA A 55 -12.33 9.93 -10.57
C ALA A 55 -11.42 9.39 -11.69
N ILE A 56 -10.39 8.60 -11.35
CA ILE A 56 -9.49 7.94 -12.31
C ILE A 56 -9.81 6.45 -12.51
N GLY A 57 -10.86 5.94 -11.89
CA GLY A 57 -11.28 4.55 -11.99
C GLY A 57 -10.38 3.56 -11.26
N ARG A 58 -9.73 3.97 -10.17
CA ARG A 58 -8.82 3.14 -9.35
C ARG A 58 -9.38 2.76 -7.98
N LEU A 59 -10.54 3.28 -7.55
CA LEU A 59 -11.16 2.95 -6.26
C LEU A 59 -11.76 1.53 -6.29
N PRO A 60 -11.16 0.53 -5.61
CA PRO A 60 -11.68 -0.82 -5.69
C PRO A 60 -13.09 -0.91 -5.12
N THR A 61 -13.98 -1.51 -5.91
CA THR A 61 -15.41 -1.59 -5.61
C THR A 61 -15.92 -3.00 -5.91
N LYS A 62 -16.72 -3.55 -4.98
CA LYS A 62 -17.30 -4.90 -5.08
C LYS A 62 -16.23 -5.99 -5.30
N ASN A 63 -15.37 -6.20 -4.31
CA ASN A 63 -14.20 -7.10 -4.35
C ASN A 63 -13.31 -6.93 -5.59
N HIS A 64 -12.92 -5.68 -5.88
CA HIS A 64 -12.18 -5.31 -7.10
C HIS A 64 -12.89 -5.73 -8.41
N TRP A 65 -14.22 -5.83 -8.47
CA TRP A 65 -14.91 -6.05 -9.74
C TRP A 65 -14.81 -4.83 -10.66
N THR A 66 -14.96 -3.62 -10.11
CA THR A 66 -14.80 -2.34 -10.81
C THR A 66 -13.95 -1.36 -9.99
N GLY A 67 -13.50 -0.29 -10.63
CA GLY A 67 -12.68 0.78 -10.06
C GLY A 67 -13.44 2.06 -9.75
N VAL A 68 -14.78 2.03 -9.83
CA VAL A 68 -15.67 3.16 -9.58
C VAL A 68 -16.82 2.75 -8.66
N PHE A 69 -17.04 3.53 -7.61
CA PHE A 69 -18.19 3.44 -6.73
C PHE A 69 -19.11 4.64 -6.96
N GLU A 70 -20.38 4.38 -7.29
CA GLU A 70 -21.36 5.42 -7.60
C GLU A 70 -21.68 6.32 -6.41
N GLU A 71 -21.52 5.80 -5.19
CA GLU A 71 -21.81 6.50 -3.93
C GLU A 71 -20.52 6.95 -3.20
N ALA A 72 -19.41 7.12 -3.94
CA ALA A 72 -18.11 7.48 -3.37
C ALA A 72 -18.17 8.77 -2.53
N GLU A 73 -19.00 9.74 -2.91
CA GLU A 73 -19.21 10.99 -2.17
C GLU A 73 -19.81 10.78 -0.78
N LYS A 74 -20.57 9.69 -0.56
CA LYS A 74 -21.18 9.37 0.75
C LYS A 74 -20.14 8.91 1.76
N ILE A 75 -19.05 8.30 1.29
CA ILE A 75 -17.92 7.84 2.11
C ILE A 75 -16.65 8.67 1.88
N GLY A 76 -16.77 9.78 1.15
CA GLY A 76 -15.69 10.62 0.69
C GLY A 76 -15.20 11.66 1.72
N PRO A 77 -14.18 12.44 1.35
CA PRO A 77 -13.55 13.44 2.22
C PRO A 77 -14.53 14.48 2.77
N GLU A 78 -15.47 14.96 1.96
CA GLU A 78 -16.42 16.00 2.38
C GLU A 78 -17.45 15.45 3.36
N ALA A 79 -17.98 14.25 3.13
CA ALA A 79 -18.90 13.59 4.06
C ALA A 79 -18.23 13.33 5.41
N MET A 80 -17.00 12.79 5.42
CA MET A 80 -16.22 12.56 6.64
C MET A 80 -15.98 13.87 7.40
N ARG A 81 -15.48 14.88 6.70
CA ARG A 81 -15.05 16.15 7.31
C ARG A 81 -16.23 16.95 7.87
N LYS A 82 -17.36 17.01 7.18
CA LYS A 82 -18.51 17.83 7.58
C LYS A 82 -19.30 17.20 8.71
N ASN A 83 -19.47 15.88 8.68
CA ASN A 83 -20.44 15.21 9.55
C ASN A 83 -19.80 14.58 10.79
N TYR A 84 -18.58 14.05 10.68
CA TYR A 84 -18.00 13.19 11.72
C TYR A 84 -16.68 13.69 12.29
N ARG A 85 -15.87 14.42 11.52
CA ARG A 85 -14.58 14.90 12.03
C ARG A 85 -14.75 15.99 13.08
N ILE A 86 -14.25 15.74 14.29
CA ILE A 86 -14.28 16.71 15.38
C ILE A 86 -12.91 17.33 15.69
N ALA A 87 -11.81 16.66 15.32
CA ALA A 87 -10.46 17.18 15.53
C ALA A 87 -9.45 16.64 14.49
N ARG A 88 -8.31 17.33 14.41
CA ARG A 88 -7.09 16.88 13.73
C ARG A 88 -6.05 16.47 14.79
N ALA A 89 -5.21 15.52 14.44
CA ALA A 89 -4.06 15.12 15.24
C ALA A 89 -2.83 14.94 14.34
N SER A 90 -1.67 14.72 14.96
CA SER A 90 -0.43 14.46 14.25
C SER A 90 0.26 13.21 14.79
N CYS A 91 1.09 12.58 13.94
CA CYS A 91 2.19 11.76 14.44
C CYS A 91 3.25 12.68 15.08
N PHE A 92 4.14 12.09 15.87
CA PHE A 92 5.25 12.81 16.51
C PHE A 92 6.00 13.69 15.51
N SER A 93 6.17 14.98 15.85
CA SER A 93 6.90 16.00 15.07
C SER A 93 6.44 16.20 13.61
N CYS A 94 5.24 15.75 13.23
CA CYS A 94 4.77 15.83 11.86
C CYS A 94 4.07 17.18 11.55
N ALA A 95 4.54 17.88 10.51
CA ALA A 95 3.94 19.13 10.03
C ALA A 95 2.69 18.93 9.13
N ILE A 96 2.51 17.74 8.53
CA ILE A 96 1.38 17.45 7.64
C ILE A 96 0.06 17.30 8.41
N GLN A 97 0.12 16.66 9.59
CA GLN A 97 -1.03 16.45 10.50
C GLN A 97 -2.25 15.81 9.81
N CYS A 98 -2.03 14.66 9.13
CA CYS A 98 -3.07 13.98 8.36
C CYS A 98 -4.12 13.21 9.19
N LYS A 99 -3.90 13.04 10.51
CA LYS A 99 -4.78 12.21 11.35
C LYS A 99 -6.07 12.91 11.71
N TYR A 100 -7.15 12.13 11.75
CA TYR A 100 -8.46 12.59 12.20
C TYR A 100 -8.95 11.89 13.43
N ILE A 101 -9.79 12.62 14.15
CA ILE A 101 -10.63 12.07 15.19
C ILE A 101 -12.08 12.22 14.72
N ALA A 102 -12.73 11.09 14.46
CA ALA A 102 -14.12 11.01 14.07
C ALA A 102 -14.99 10.71 15.30
N TYR A 103 -16.18 11.31 15.33
CA TYR A 103 -17.19 11.07 16.35
C TYR A 103 -18.60 10.94 15.74
N ILE A 104 -19.29 9.86 16.06
CA ILE A 104 -20.69 9.64 15.67
C ILE A 104 -21.59 10.13 16.80
N ARG A 105 -22.50 11.07 16.50
CA ARG A 105 -23.30 11.77 17.51
C ARG A 105 -24.59 11.04 17.86
N ASP A 106 -25.26 10.49 16.84
CA ASP A 106 -26.62 9.97 16.92
C ASP A 106 -26.71 8.63 16.17
N GLY A 107 -27.87 7.98 16.22
CA GLY A 107 -28.09 6.71 15.51
C GLY A 107 -27.54 5.47 16.24
N PRO A 108 -27.54 4.30 15.58
CA PRO A 108 -27.20 3.01 16.20
C PRO A 108 -25.73 2.91 16.62
N TYR A 109 -24.86 3.75 16.07
CA TYR A 109 -23.42 3.78 16.37
C TYR A 109 -22.99 5.03 17.16
N ALA A 110 -23.95 5.75 17.75
CA ALA A 110 -23.69 6.93 18.58
C ALA A 110 -22.66 6.64 19.69
N GLY A 111 -21.77 7.61 19.93
CA GLY A 111 -20.70 7.48 20.93
C GLY A 111 -19.40 6.89 20.40
N THR A 112 -19.36 6.43 19.15
CA THR A 112 -18.13 5.99 18.48
C THR A 112 -17.15 7.15 18.37
N LEU A 113 -16.01 7.05 19.05
CA LEU A 113 -14.90 8.00 19.01
C LEU A 113 -13.63 7.26 18.59
N VAL A 114 -13.07 7.61 17.44
CA VAL A 114 -11.95 6.84 16.86
C VAL A 114 -11.00 7.72 16.07
N GLY A 115 -9.73 7.29 15.98
CA GLY A 115 -8.77 7.85 15.04
C GLY A 115 -9.02 7.32 13.62
N GLY A 116 -8.95 8.19 12.61
CA GLY A 116 -9.30 7.83 11.23
C GLY A 116 -10.83 7.82 11.01
N PRO A 117 -11.37 6.92 10.16
CA PRO A 117 -10.65 5.92 9.38
C PRO A 117 -9.73 6.53 8.31
N GLU A 118 -8.64 5.82 8.00
CA GLU A 118 -7.78 6.13 6.86
C GLU A 118 -8.42 5.63 5.54
N TYR A 119 -7.93 6.10 4.39
CA TYR A 119 -8.38 5.68 3.05
C TYR A 119 -8.55 4.17 2.94
N GLU A 120 -7.53 3.42 3.37
CA GLU A 120 -7.51 1.98 3.19
C GLU A 120 -8.64 1.28 3.98
N SER A 121 -8.95 1.78 5.18
CA SER A 121 -10.10 1.31 5.96
C SER A 121 -11.43 1.67 5.28
N ILE A 122 -11.53 2.89 4.71
CA ILE A 122 -12.75 3.33 4.01
C ILE A 122 -12.99 2.50 2.75
N PHE A 123 -11.96 2.20 1.95
CA PHE A 123 -12.11 1.34 0.78
C PHE A 123 -12.55 -0.07 1.23
N ALA A 124 -11.81 -0.67 2.17
CA ALA A 124 -11.96 -2.08 2.50
C ALA A 124 -13.33 -2.39 3.11
N LEU A 125 -13.80 -1.52 4.01
CA LEU A 125 -15.06 -1.66 4.75
C LEU A 125 -16.23 -0.90 4.11
N GLY A 126 -15.95 -0.11 3.06
CA GLY A 126 -16.90 0.70 2.32
C GLY A 126 -17.07 0.19 0.88
N SER A 127 -16.46 0.87 -0.09
CA SER A 127 -16.67 0.63 -1.54
C SER A 127 -16.42 -0.82 -1.95
N ASN A 128 -15.40 -1.47 -1.37
CA ASN A 128 -15.06 -2.85 -1.71
C ASN A 128 -16.14 -3.86 -1.26
N CYS A 129 -16.96 -3.49 -0.28
CA CYS A 129 -18.12 -4.26 0.19
C CYS A 129 -19.47 -3.68 -0.28
N MET A 130 -19.46 -2.68 -1.18
CA MET A 130 -20.65 -1.92 -1.61
C MET A 130 -21.38 -1.23 -0.44
N ASN A 131 -20.65 -0.86 0.61
CA ASN A 131 -21.20 -0.22 1.80
C ASN A 131 -20.99 1.30 1.72
N SER A 132 -22.07 2.06 1.51
CA SER A 132 -22.07 3.54 1.52
C SER A 132 -22.49 4.14 2.87
N ASN A 133 -22.76 3.31 3.90
CA ASN A 133 -23.09 3.78 5.24
C ASN A 133 -21.79 4.16 5.99
N LEU A 134 -21.43 5.45 5.94
CA LEU A 134 -20.20 5.96 6.54
C LEU A 134 -20.13 5.76 8.07
N GLU A 135 -21.25 5.80 8.79
CA GLU A 135 -21.27 5.53 10.24
C GLU A 135 -20.84 4.10 10.55
N SER A 136 -21.35 3.13 9.77
CA SER A 136 -20.95 1.72 9.90
C SER A 136 -19.47 1.51 9.54
N VAL A 137 -18.93 2.25 8.56
CA VAL A 137 -17.50 2.19 8.19
C VAL A 137 -16.62 2.72 9.34
N ILE A 138 -17.01 3.84 9.95
CA ILE A 138 -16.30 4.42 11.11
C ILE A 138 -16.37 3.45 12.30
N TYR A 139 -17.53 2.85 12.57
CA TYR A 139 -17.70 1.89 13.65
C TYR A 139 -16.91 0.59 13.41
N ALA A 140 -16.93 0.06 12.19
CA ALA A 140 -16.14 -1.10 11.78
C ALA A 140 -14.63 -0.85 11.94
N ASN A 141 -14.15 0.36 11.61
CA ASN A 141 -12.77 0.75 11.86
C ASN A 141 -12.45 0.72 13.36
N LEU A 142 -13.31 1.29 14.21
CA LEU A 142 -13.14 1.21 15.67
C LEU A 142 -13.05 -0.24 16.17
N LEU A 143 -13.91 -1.13 15.67
CA LEU A 143 -13.87 -2.54 16.05
C LEU A 143 -12.55 -3.21 15.64
N CYS A 144 -12.07 -2.94 14.42
CA CYS A 144 -10.78 -3.45 13.96
C CYS A 144 -9.62 -2.95 14.85
N ASP A 145 -9.61 -1.65 15.20
CA ASP A 145 -8.61 -1.08 16.10
C ASP A 145 -8.64 -1.72 17.49
N LEU A 146 -9.84 -1.92 18.05
CA LEU A 146 -10.02 -2.52 19.38
C LEU A 146 -9.63 -4.01 19.42
N TYR A 147 -9.93 -4.76 18.35
CA TYR A 147 -9.58 -6.16 18.25
C TYR A 147 -8.16 -6.42 17.74
N GLY A 148 -7.48 -5.40 17.22
CA GLY A 148 -6.16 -5.55 16.59
C GLY A 148 -6.22 -6.30 15.25
N LEU A 149 -7.25 -6.04 14.46
CA LEU A 149 -7.42 -6.57 13.12
C LEU A 149 -6.95 -5.58 12.05
N ASP A 150 -6.33 -6.08 11.00
CA ASP A 150 -6.06 -5.28 9.80
C ASP A 150 -7.36 -5.00 9.04
N THR A 151 -7.70 -3.72 8.83
CA THR A 151 -8.95 -3.32 8.16
C THR A 151 -8.97 -3.74 6.70
N ILE A 152 -7.82 -3.74 6.01
CA ILE A 152 -7.71 -4.17 4.60
C ILE A 152 -8.09 -5.64 4.51
N SER A 153 -7.35 -6.51 5.19
CA SER A 153 -7.59 -7.96 5.13
C SER A 153 -8.98 -8.33 5.64
N THR A 154 -9.49 -7.66 6.68
CA THR A 154 -10.84 -7.86 7.22
C THR A 154 -11.91 -7.51 6.18
N GLY A 155 -11.85 -6.32 5.56
CA GLY A 155 -12.79 -5.95 4.51
C GLY A 155 -12.67 -6.83 3.26
N LYS A 156 -11.45 -7.23 2.91
CA LYS A 156 -11.18 -8.10 1.75
C LYS A 156 -11.74 -9.51 1.95
N VAL A 157 -11.54 -10.14 3.11
CA VAL A 157 -12.12 -11.47 3.38
C VAL A 157 -13.65 -11.44 3.45
N ILE A 158 -14.24 -10.37 3.98
CA ILE A 158 -15.69 -10.17 3.98
C ILE A 158 -16.22 -9.99 2.54
N SER A 159 -15.58 -9.15 1.74
CA SER A 159 -16.00 -8.94 0.34
C SER A 159 -15.87 -10.20 -0.52
N TRP A 160 -14.86 -11.03 -0.26
CA TRP A 160 -14.74 -12.35 -0.88
C TRP A 160 -15.94 -13.25 -0.54
N ALA A 161 -16.35 -13.28 0.74
CA ALA A 161 -17.50 -14.05 1.16
C ALA A 161 -18.81 -13.53 0.54
N MET A 162 -18.97 -12.20 0.42
CA MET A 162 -20.11 -11.58 -0.28
C MET A 162 -20.17 -11.96 -1.76
N GLU A 163 -19.03 -11.96 -2.48
CA GLU A 163 -19.00 -12.37 -3.89
C GLU A 163 -19.32 -13.86 -4.06
N CYS A 164 -18.77 -14.71 -3.17
CA CYS A 164 -19.08 -16.14 -3.18
C CYS A 164 -20.56 -16.40 -2.86
N TYR A 165 -21.17 -15.63 -1.97
CA TYR A 165 -22.58 -15.70 -1.64
C TYR A 165 -23.47 -15.23 -2.81
N GLU A 166 -23.13 -14.12 -3.48
CA GLU A 166 -23.82 -13.65 -4.70
C GLU A 166 -23.82 -14.71 -5.80
N HIS A 167 -22.73 -15.47 -5.94
CA HIS A 167 -22.61 -16.55 -6.90
C HIS A 167 -23.15 -17.91 -6.42
N GLY A 168 -23.74 -17.99 -5.22
CA GLY A 168 -24.29 -19.23 -4.66
C GLY A 168 -23.24 -20.29 -4.31
N LEU A 169 -21.97 -19.92 -4.22
CA LEU A 169 -20.87 -20.81 -3.80
C LEU A 169 -20.80 -20.98 -2.27
N LEU A 170 -21.24 -19.93 -1.55
CA LEU A 170 -21.57 -19.97 -0.14
C LEU A 170 -23.09 -19.82 0.01
N THR A 171 -23.69 -20.70 0.79
CA THR A 171 -25.12 -20.68 1.12
C THR A 171 -25.37 -19.98 2.44
N ARG A 172 -26.63 -19.70 2.75
CA ARG A 172 -27.02 -19.14 4.05
C ARG A 172 -26.66 -20.07 5.21
N GLU A 173 -26.71 -21.39 5.01
CA GLU A 173 -26.24 -22.34 6.02
C GLU A 173 -24.72 -22.30 6.20
N ASP A 174 -23.94 -22.15 5.13
CA ASP A 174 -22.46 -22.08 5.21
C ASP A 174 -21.99 -20.86 6.04
N VAL A 175 -22.80 -19.79 6.12
CA VAL A 175 -22.43 -18.51 6.74
C VAL A 175 -23.20 -18.20 8.04
N ASP A 176 -23.54 -19.22 8.82
CA ASP A 176 -24.23 -19.10 10.11
C ASP A 176 -25.59 -18.36 10.03
N GLY A 177 -26.29 -18.43 8.91
CA GLY A 177 -27.59 -17.78 8.73
C GLY A 177 -27.53 -16.30 8.35
N LEU A 178 -26.33 -15.72 8.23
CA LEU A 178 -26.10 -14.33 7.85
C LEU A 178 -26.53 -14.06 6.40
N ASP A 179 -26.97 -12.82 6.15
CA ASP A 179 -27.33 -12.35 4.81
C ASP A 179 -26.19 -11.54 4.20
N LEU A 180 -25.30 -12.20 3.46
CA LEU A 180 -24.10 -11.57 2.88
C LEU A 180 -24.36 -10.91 1.52
N ARG A 181 -25.56 -10.38 1.28
CA ARG A 181 -25.81 -9.49 0.14
C ARG A 181 -24.92 -8.25 0.24
N TRP A 182 -24.41 -7.82 -0.91
CA TRP A 182 -23.59 -6.61 -1.05
C TRP A 182 -24.22 -5.40 -0.34
N GLY A 183 -23.42 -4.67 0.43
CA GLY A 183 -23.85 -3.49 1.18
C GLY A 183 -24.56 -3.76 2.51
N ASN A 184 -24.79 -5.02 2.91
CA ASN A 184 -25.35 -5.35 4.23
C ASN A 184 -24.31 -5.13 5.34
N TYR A 185 -24.22 -3.89 5.84
CA TYR A 185 -23.24 -3.50 6.84
C TYR A 185 -23.51 -4.14 8.21
N GLU A 186 -24.75 -4.47 8.57
CA GLU A 186 -25.05 -5.17 9.82
C GLU A 186 -24.39 -6.55 9.84
N ALA A 187 -24.47 -7.30 8.73
CA ALA A 187 -23.79 -8.59 8.60
C ALA A 187 -22.26 -8.44 8.63
N MET A 188 -21.72 -7.34 8.05
CA MET A 188 -20.28 -7.05 8.12
C MET A 188 -19.81 -6.83 9.57
N ILE A 189 -20.55 -6.03 10.34
CA ILE A 189 -20.23 -5.77 11.76
C ILE A 189 -20.24 -7.06 12.58
N GLU A 190 -21.26 -7.91 12.36
CA GLU A 190 -21.34 -9.21 13.02
C GLU A 190 -20.16 -10.13 12.63
N LEU A 191 -19.77 -10.15 11.36
CA LEU A 191 -18.60 -10.90 10.91
C LEU A 191 -17.30 -10.39 11.55
N ILE A 192 -17.11 -9.08 11.73
CA ILE A 192 -15.91 -8.55 12.40
C ILE A 192 -15.79 -9.11 13.83
N HIS A 193 -16.90 -9.11 14.57
CA HIS A 193 -16.96 -9.72 15.90
C HIS A 193 -16.63 -11.22 15.87
N LYS A 194 -17.22 -11.96 14.92
CA LYS A 194 -16.99 -13.41 14.76
C LYS A 194 -15.56 -13.74 14.34
N ILE A 195 -14.94 -12.92 13.47
CA ILE A 195 -13.54 -13.06 13.05
C ILE A 195 -12.63 -12.87 14.26
N ALA A 196 -12.80 -11.77 15.01
CA ALA A 196 -11.98 -11.47 16.18
C ALA A 196 -12.04 -12.58 17.24
N ARG A 197 -13.20 -13.22 17.41
CA ARG A 197 -13.43 -14.28 18.40
C ARG A 197 -13.28 -15.69 17.85
N ARG A 198 -13.04 -15.85 16.55
CA ARG A 198 -13.03 -17.14 15.84
C ARG A 198 -14.28 -17.99 16.11
N GLU A 199 -15.45 -17.38 15.91
CA GLU A 199 -16.74 -18.00 16.19
C GLU A 199 -17.49 -18.37 14.89
N GLY A 200 -17.86 -19.65 14.74
CA GLY A 200 -18.60 -20.15 13.56
C GLY A 200 -17.85 -19.88 12.26
N PHE A 201 -18.54 -19.31 11.26
CA PHE A 201 -17.95 -18.88 10.00
C PHE A 201 -16.78 -17.89 10.17
N GLY A 202 -16.75 -17.13 11.28
CA GLY A 202 -15.64 -16.24 11.61
C GLY A 202 -14.30 -16.94 11.86
N ASP A 203 -14.29 -18.20 12.34
CA ASP A 203 -13.04 -18.96 12.48
C ASP A 203 -12.39 -19.25 11.11
N LEU A 204 -13.21 -19.56 10.10
CA LEU A 204 -12.74 -19.74 8.73
C LEU A 204 -12.18 -18.43 8.18
N LEU A 205 -12.89 -17.32 8.35
CA LEU A 205 -12.48 -16.02 7.82
C LEU A 205 -11.23 -15.46 8.53
N ALA A 206 -11.00 -15.82 9.80
CA ALA A 206 -9.81 -15.43 10.56
C ALA A 206 -8.50 -16.00 9.97
N GLU A 207 -8.57 -16.98 9.07
CA GLU A 207 -7.41 -17.49 8.33
C GLU A 207 -7.00 -16.64 7.13
N GLY A 208 -7.79 -15.62 6.75
CA GLY A 208 -7.58 -14.79 5.56
C GLY A 208 -8.18 -15.42 4.29
N ALA A 209 -8.39 -14.60 3.25
CA ALA A 209 -9.14 -14.97 2.04
C ALA A 209 -8.47 -16.11 1.27
N LYS A 210 -7.13 -16.15 1.21
CA LYS A 210 -6.40 -17.26 0.56
C LYS A 210 -6.78 -18.60 1.18
N ARG A 211 -6.54 -18.77 2.48
CA ARG A 211 -6.76 -20.06 3.16
C ARG A 211 -8.24 -20.38 3.31
N ALA A 212 -9.07 -19.37 3.55
CA ALA A 212 -10.52 -19.54 3.62
C ALA A 212 -11.08 -20.07 2.29
N SER A 213 -10.67 -19.50 1.16
CA SER A 213 -11.11 -19.95 -0.16
C SER A 213 -10.62 -21.35 -0.51
N GLU A 214 -9.35 -21.68 -0.23
CA GLU A 214 -8.82 -23.03 -0.42
C GLU A 214 -9.56 -24.08 0.42
N LYS A 215 -9.96 -23.73 1.65
CA LYS A 215 -10.69 -24.63 2.55
C LYS A 215 -12.16 -24.83 2.14
N VAL A 216 -12.81 -23.79 1.60
CA VAL A 216 -14.18 -23.91 1.06
C VAL A 216 -14.17 -24.67 -0.27
N GLY A 217 -13.18 -24.40 -1.13
CA GLY A 217 -13.13 -24.91 -2.48
C GLY A 217 -14.25 -24.34 -3.35
N ARG A 218 -14.89 -25.21 -4.16
CA ARG A 218 -16.04 -24.86 -5.03
C ARG A 218 -15.75 -23.76 -6.05
N GLY A 219 -14.48 -23.48 -6.35
CA GLY A 219 -14.08 -22.41 -7.26
C GLY A 219 -14.14 -21.01 -6.63
N THR A 220 -14.24 -20.92 -5.30
CA THR A 220 -14.21 -19.64 -4.56
C THR A 220 -12.82 -18.99 -4.57
N GLU A 221 -11.78 -19.76 -4.87
CA GLU A 221 -10.37 -19.33 -4.95
C GLU A 221 -10.16 -18.23 -5.99
N ARG A 222 -10.95 -18.25 -7.09
CA ARG A 222 -10.87 -17.23 -8.14
C ARG A 222 -11.25 -15.82 -7.66
N PHE A 223 -12.01 -15.73 -6.58
CA PHE A 223 -12.48 -14.48 -5.98
C PHE A 223 -11.56 -14.00 -4.85
N ALA A 224 -10.57 -14.79 -4.45
CA ALA A 224 -9.61 -14.40 -3.43
C ALA A 224 -8.54 -13.49 -4.03
N ILE A 225 -8.72 -12.17 -3.90
CA ILE A 225 -7.83 -11.17 -4.49
C ILE A 225 -6.62 -10.94 -3.56
N HIS A 226 -5.56 -11.72 -3.77
CA HIS A 226 -4.33 -11.67 -2.98
C HIS A 226 -3.07 -11.87 -3.84
N VAL A 227 -1.89 -11.50 -3.32
CA VAL A 227 -0.58 -11.93 -3.84
C VAL A 227 0.26 -12.45 -2.68
N LYS A 228 0.86 -13.63 -2.84
CA LYS A 228 1.60 -14.36 -1.77
C LYS A 228 0.79 -14.55 -0.46
N GLY A 229 -0.54 -14.62 -0.57
CA GLY A 229 -1.45 -14.78 0.56
C GLY A 229 -1.83 -13.51 1.32
N MET A 230 -1.30 -12.34 0.94
CA MET A 230 -1.74 -11.05 1.46
C MET A 230 -2.80 -10.46 0.54
N GLU A 231 -3.95 -10.08 1.10
CA GLU A 231 -5.04 -9.44 0.38
C GLU A 231 -4.60 -8.13 -0.28
N ALA A 232 -5.11 -7.86 -1.49
CA ALA A 232 -4.77 -6.65 -2.22
C ALA A 232 -5.34 -5.40 -1.53
N SER A 233 -4.48 -4.40 -1.31
CA SER A 233 -4.88 -3.08 -0.82
C SER A 233 -5.77 -2.30 -1.80
N GLY A 234 -6.14 -1.07 -1.43
CA GLY A 234 -7.05 -0.15 -2.10
C GLY A 234 -6.56 0.41 -3.44
N GLN A 235 -5.83 -0.39 -4.22
CA GLN A 235 -5.32 -0.02 -5.53
C GLN A 235 -5.75 -1.06 -6.57
N ASP A 236 -6.13 -0.60 -7.76
CA ASP A 236 -6.50 -1.46 -8.90
C ASP A 236 -5.44 -1.40 -10.02
N PRO A 237 -4.67 -2.49 -10.25
CA PRO A 237 -3.65 -2.57 -11.30
C PRO A 237 -4.16 -2.31 -12.73
N ARG A 238 -5.46 -2.45 -12.99
CA ARG A 238 -6.03 -2.19 -14.32
C ARG A 238 -6.05 -0.69 -14.61
N ALA A 239 -6.18 0.14 -13.58
CA ALA A 239 -6.20 1.60 -13.66
C ALA A 239 -4.82 2.26 -13.40
N GLN A 240 -3.86 1.55 -12.82
CA GLN A 240 -2.46 2.01 -12.73
C GLN A 240 -1.50 0.82 -12.82
N LYS A 241 -0.74 0.71 -13.91
CA LYS A 241 0.03 -0.51 -14.22
C LYS A 241 1.16 -0.78 -13.22
N SER A 242 1.82 0.26 -12.72
CA SER A 242 2.89 0.13 -11.71
C SER A 242 2.42 -0.51 -10.39
N VAL A 243 1.14 -0.42 -10.04
CA VAL A 243 0.54 -1.13 -8.90
C VAL A 243 0.60 -2.64 -9.11
N GLY A 244 0.36 -3.10 -10.34
CA GLY A 244 0.46 -4.52 -10.68
C GLY A 244 1.86 -5.06 -10.46
N CYS A 245 2.88 -4.33 -10.94
CA CYS A 245 4.28 -4.67 -10.68
C CYS A 245 4.59 -4.63 -9.17
N THR A 246 4.19 -3.57 -8.46
CA THR A 246 4.32 -3.42 -6.99
C THR A 246 3.78 -4.64 -6.23
N TYR A 247 2.53 -5.04 -6.50
CA TYR A 247 1.93 -6.20 -5.84
C TYR A 247 2.67 -7.50 -6.14
N ALA A 248 3.07 -7.71 -7.40
CA ALA A 248 3.78 -8.91 -7.82
C ALA A 248 5.14 -9.05 -7.15
N ILE A 249 5.94 -7.97 -7.04
CA ILE A 249 7.32 -8.02 -6.51
C ILE A 249 7.41 -7.84 -4.99
N SER A 250 6.41 -7.23 -4.36
CA SER A 250 6.46 -6.90 -2.94
C SER A 250 6.78 -8.14 -2.11
N VAL A 251 7.76 -7.97 -1.21
CA VAL A 251 8.31 -9.04 -0.39
C VAL A 251 7.32 -9.56 0.66
N ARG A 252 6.23 -8.83 0.92
CA ARG A 252 5.20 -9.23 1.90
C ARG A 252 3.82 -9.51 1.30
N GLY A 253 3.72 -9.58 -0.03
CA GLY A 253 2.46 -9.75 -0.76
C GLY A 253 1.86 -8.44 -1.25
N ALA A 254 0.56 -8.41 -1.59
CA ALA A 254 -0.12 -7.31 -2.30
C ALA A 254 -0.30 -6.00 -1.50
N ASP A 255 0.80 -5.44 -1.03
CA ASP A 255 0.91 -4.20 -0.27
C ASP A 255 1.45 -3.05 -1.15
N HIS A 256 0.72 -1.94 -1.17
CA HIS A 256 1.12 -0.73 -1.90
C HIS A 256 2.29 0.01 -1.23
N LEU A 257 2.45 -0.08 0.10
CA LEU A 257 3.46 0.70 0.83
C LEU A 257 4.90 0.21 0.65
N ARG A 258 5.16 -0.80 -0.18
CA ARG A 258 6.53 -1.17 -0.58
C ARG A 258 7.08 -0.32 -1.72
N SER A 259 6.26 0.10 -2.67
CA SER A 259 6.75 0.78 -3.89
C SER A 259 5.71 1.55 -4.69
N LEU A 260 4.55 1.89 -4.10
CA LEU A 260 3.53 2.69 -4.79
C LEU A 260 4.12 4.02 -5.28
N SER A 261 3.91 4.34 -6.56
CA SER A 261 4.23 5.64 -7.12
C SER A 261 2.97 6.52 -7.19
N SER A 262 3.11 7.75 -6.74
CA SER A 262 2.13 8.84 -6.92
C SER A 262 2.49 9.77 -8.08
N LEU A 263 3.70 9.63 -8.67
CA LEU A 263 4.21 10.53 -9.70
C LEU A 263 3.36 10.51 -10.98
N GLU A 264 2.76 9.36 -11.26
CA GLU A 264 1.94 9.06 -12.45
C GLU A 264 0.49 9.52 -12.29
N GLU A 265 0.09 9.88 -11.07
CA GLU A 265 -1.28 10.26 -10.74
C GLU A 265 -1.37 11.75 -10.44
N LEU A 266 -0.45 12.26 -9.62
CA LEU A 266 -0.48 13.63 -9.12
C LEU A 266 0.20 14.63 -10.05
N GLY A 267 0.64 14.18 -11.23
CA GLY A 267 1.12 15.04 -12.31
C GLY A 267 2.30 15.90 -11.91
N TYR A 268 3.42 15.28 -11.53
CA TYR A 268 4.67 15.96 -11.18
C TYR A 268 5.71 15.89 -12.32
N PRO A 269 5.48 16.54 -13.49
CA PRO A 269 6.32 16.36 -14.66
C PRO A 269 7.78 16.73 -14.41
N GLN A 270 8.03 17.83 -13.71
CA GLN A 270 9.40 18.25 -13.42
C GLN A 270 10.14 17.26 -12.51
N VAL A 271 9.46 16.73 -11.49
CA VAL A 271 10.02 15.68 -10.62
C VAL A 271 10.34 14.42 -11.43
N VAL A 272 9.47 14.03 -12.38
CA VAL A 272 9.71 12.87 -13.24
C VAL A 272 10.90 13.11 -14.18
N ILE A 273 10.97 14.27 -14.82
CA ILE A 273 12.07 14.66 -15.73
C ILE A 273 13.40 14.66 -14.98
N GLU A 274 13.46 15.28 -13.80
CA GLU A 274 14.67 15.35 -12.97
C GLU A 274 15.14 13.97 -12.50
N ARG A 275 14.21 13.05 -12.20
CA ARG A 275 14.55 11.71 -11.66
C ARG A 275 14.84 10.67 -12.72
N PHE A 276 14.17 10.72 -13.88
CA PHE A 276 14.17 9.62 -14.87
C PHE A 276 14.59 10.06 -16.28
N GLY A 277 14.68 11.37 -16.53
CA GLY A 277 14.96 11.94 -17.85
C GLY A 277 13.71 12.30 -18.64
N GLU A 278 13.82 13.33 -19.46
CA GLU A 278 12.74 13.86 -20.30
C GLU A 278 12.20 12.82 -21.30
N ASP A 279 13.08 11.98 -21.83
CA ASP A 279 12.78 10.92 -22.80
C ASP A 279 11.81 9.85 -22.27
N LYS A 280 11.68 9.71 -20.94
CA LYS A 280 10.82 8.72 -20.29
C LYS A 280 9.59 9.34 -19.63
N ALA A 281 9.55 10.66 -19.52
CA ALA A 281 8.60 11.35 -18.67
C ALA A 281 7.14 11.11 -19.08
N GLU A 282 6.83 11.17 -20.38
CA GLU A 282 5.49 10.92 -20.91
C GLU A 282 4.98 9.53 -20.54
N ALA A 283 5.78 8.49 -20.81
CA ALA A 283 5.44 7.11 -20.53
C ALA A 283 5.35 6.80 -19.03
N ILE A 284 6.22 7.40 -18.19
CA ILE A 284 6.13 7.28 -16.74
C ILE A 284 4.86 7.96 -16.22
N MET A 285 4.51 9.15 -16.72
CA MET A 285 3.32 9.86 -16.25
C MET A 285 2.00 9.24 -16.71
N ASP A 286 1.98 8.45 -17.78
CA ASP A 286 0.79 7.70 -18.16
C ASP A 286 0.58 6.48 -17.24
N ARG A 287 -0.36 6.58 -16.30
CA ARG A 287 -0.76 5.48 -15.41
C ARG A 287 -1.19 4.20 -16.14
N LEU A 288 -1.68 4.29 -17.39
CA LEU A 288 -2.14 3.15 -18.18
C LEU A 288 -1.05 2.53 -19.04
N SER A 289 0.10 3.19 -19.17
CA SER A 289 1.28 2.64 -19.86
C SER A 289 1.97 1.56 -19.04
N GLU A 290 2.57 0.58 -19.71
CA GLU A 290 3.42 -0.46 -19.09
C GLU A 290 4.91 -0.15 -19.23
N GLN A 291 5.26 0.89 -20.00
CA GLN A 291 6.64 1.28 -20.26
C GLN A 291 7.26 1.95 -19.03
N TYR A 292 8.53 1.62 -18.74
CA TYR A 292 9.32 2.18 -17.63
C TYR A 292 8.74 1.97 -16.23
N LYS A 293 7.70 1.14 -16.07
CA LYS A 293 7.09 0.89 -14.76
C LYS A 293 7.92 -0.04 -13.89
N GLY A 294 8.72 -0.93 -14.48
CA GLY A 294 9.68 -1.73 -13.74
C GLY A 294 10.81 -0.86 -13.16
N LEU A 295 11.32 0.09 -13.95
CA LEU A 295 12.28 1.09 -13.48
C LEU A 295 11.70 1.94 -12.35
N LEU A 296 10.50 2.48 -12.54
CA LEU A 296 9.82 3.32 -11.56
C LEU A 296 9.59 2.57 -10.24
N VAL A 297 9.07 1.35 -10.30
CA VAL A 297 8.81 0.53 -9.10
C VAL A 297 10.11 0.19 -8.37
N LYS A 298 11.20 -0.09 -9.09
CA LYS A 298 12.52 -0.30 -8.48
C LYS A 298 13.00 0.93 -7.73
N ASP A 299 12.92 2.12 -8.34
CA ASP A 299 13.34 3.37 -7.70
C ASP A 299 12.51 3.68 -6.44
N MET A 300 11.19 3.53 -6.53
CA MET A 300 10.29 3.75 -5.39
C MET A 300 10.53 2.75 -4.25
N GLU A 301 10.76 1.47 -4.57
CA GLU A 301 11.04 0.46 -3.56
C GLU A 301 12.37 0.72 -2.82
N ASP A 302 13.41 1.11 -3.56
CA ASP A 302 14.69 1.50 -2.98
C ASP A 302 14.53 2.70 -2.05
N LEU A 303 13.83 3.74 -2.51
CA LEU A 303 13.57 4.92 -1.71
C LEU A 303 12.82 4.54 -0.43
N TYR A 304 11.82 3.68 -0.54
CA TYR A 304 11.01 3.24 0.60
C TYR A 304 11.78 2.32 1.55
N ALA A 305 12.76 1.57 1.07
CA ALA A 305 13.62 0.76 1.93
C ALA A 305 14.46 1.63 2.88
N VAL A 306 14.97 2.77 2.40
CA VAL A 306 15.72 3.71 3.24
C VAL A 306 14.78 4.52 4.13
N VAL A 307 13.66 5.00 3.60
CA VAL A 307 12.63 5.70 4.38
C VAL A 307 12.14 4.86 5.56
N ASP A 308 11.89 3.57 5.35
CA ASP A 308 11.50 2.64 6.41
C ASP A 308 12.62 2.41 7.43
N SER A 309 13.89 2.44 7.00
CA SER A 309 15.04 2.29 7.90
C SER A 309 15.28 3.53 8.76
N LEU A 310 14.98 4.72 8.22
CA LEU A 310 15.03 6.01 8.91
C LEU A 310 13.78 6.31 9.75
N LEU A 311 12.74 5.48 9.62
CA LEU A 311 11.42 5.69 10.24
C LEU A 311 10.79 7.04 9.81
N LEU A 312 11.06 7.49 8.59
CA LEU A 312 10.41 8.65 8.00
C LEU A 312 9.03 8.26 7.47
N CYS A 313 8.05 9.16 7.59
CA CYS A 313 6.72 8.92 7.05
C CYS A 313 6.72 8.98 5.52
N LYS A 314 6.17 7.95 4.87
CA LYS A 314 6.10 7.87 3.41
C LYS A 314 5.32 9.00 2.75
N TYR A 315 4.38 9.65 3.46
CA TYR A 315 3.65 10.79 2.90
C TYR A 315 4.57 11.96 2.54
N GLY A 316 5.68 12.17 3.27
CA GLY A 316 6.70 13.15 2.87
C GLY A 316 7.53 12.74 1.65
N THR A 317 7.36 11.52 1.12
CA THR A 317 8.11 10.96 -0.01
C THR A 317 7.22 10.80 -1.26
N MET A 318 5.92 10.54 -1.06
CA MET A 318 4.95 10.36 -2.15
C MET A 318 4.11 11.60 -2.41
N TRP A 319 3.65 12.28 -1.36
CA TRP A 319 2.60 13.27 -1.49
C TRP A 319 2.62 14.25 -0.31
N PRO A 320 3.36 15.36 -0.43
CA PRO A 320 4.24 15.73 -1.56
C PRO A 320 5.58 14.97 -1.57
N PRO A 321 6.27 14.87 -2.73
CA PRO A 321 7.53 14.15 -2.87
C PRO A 321 8.74 14.94 -2.37
N ILE A 322 8.71 15.37 -1.09
CA ILE A 322 9.75 16.18 -0.43
C ILE A 322 11.03 15.37 -0.29
N TYR A 323 10.97 14.18 0.30
CA TYR A 323 12.14 13.38 0.59
C TYR A 323 12.51 12.51 -0.61
N TYR A 324 13.75 12.66 -1.07
CA TYR A 324 14.39 11.79 -2.05
C TYR A 324 15.81 11.43 -1.60
N PHE A 325 16.56 10.69 -2.42
CA PHE A 325 17.90 10.21 -2.02
C PHE A 325 18.90 11.32 -1.71
N ASP A 326 18.81 12.46 -2.39
CA ASP A 326 19.65 13.64 -2.15
C ASP A 326 19.37 14.27 -0.78
N HIS A 327 18.10 14.37 -0.41
CA HIS A 327 17.70 14.84 0.92
C HIS A 327 18.21 13.90 2.01
N ILE A 328 18.11 12.59 1.78
CA ILE A 328 18.59 11.58 2.72
C ILE A 328 20.12 11.63 2.86
N ALA A 329 20.86 11.81 1.76
CA ALA A 329 22.32 11.94 1.77
C ALA A 329 22.77 13.21 2.52
N LYS A 330 22.00 14.31 2.45
CA LYS A 330 22.22 15.52 3.26
C LYS A 330 21.92 15.30 4.75
N LEU A 331 20.92 14.49 5.06
CA LEU A 331 20.40 14.26 6.42
C LEU A 331 21.27 13.31 7.25
N LEU A 332 21.77 12.23 6.65
CA LEU A 332 22.41 11.12 7.37
C LEU A 332 23.69 11.53 8.13
N PRO A 333 24.66 12.24 7.51
CA PRO A 333 25.88 12.62 8.21
C PRO A 333 25.66 13.49 9.47
N PRO A 334 24.92 14.62 9.43
CA PRO A 334 24.70 15.40 10.65
C PRO A 334 23.82 14.70 11.69
N LEU A 335 22.96 13.76 11.28
CA LEU A 335 22.18 12.94 12.19
C LEU A 335 23.04 11.90 12.94
N THR A 336 23.90 11.19 12.22
CA THR A 336 24.54 9.93 12.71
C THR A 336 26.06 9.98 12.82
N GLY A 337 26.73 10.93 12.16
CA GLY A 337 28.18 10.99 12.00
C GLY A 337 28.73 10.09 10.88
N MET A 338 27.86 9.40 10.13
CA MET A 338 28.25 8.46 9.07
C MET A 338 28.48 9.18 7.74
N GLU A 339 29.69 9.72 7.58
CA GLU A 339 30.10 10.48 6.38
C GLU A 339 30.10 9.63 5.10
N GLU A 340 30.18 8.29 5.20
CA GLU A 340 30.08 7.40 4.04
C GLU A 340 28.72 7.46 3.33
N TYR A 341 27.68 7.99 3.98
CA TYR A 341 26.35 8.19 3.40
C TYR A 341 26.09 9.63 2.94
N SER A 342 27.15 10.44 2.77
CA SER A 342 27.06 11.82 2.29
C SER A 342 26.74 11.96 0.80
N SER A 343 26.73 10.87 0.02
CA SER A 343 26.41 10.87 -1.41
C SER A 343 25.14 10.09 -1.75
N VAL A 344 24.47 10.52 -2.83
CA VAL A 344 23.26 9.85 -3.35
C VAL A 344 23.56 8.41 -3.74
N GLU A 345 24.73 8.14 -4.33
CA GLU A 345 25.16 6.82 -4.77
C GLU A 345 25.30 5.86 -3.60
N ALA A 346 25.86 6.32 -2.48
CA ALA A 346 26.02 5.50 -1.28
C ALA A 346 24.67 5.15 -0.66
N VAL A 347 23.76 6.13 -0.56
CA VAL A 347 22.38 5.89 -0.06
C VAL A 347 21.62 4.92 -0.97
N ARG A 348 21.72 5.08 -2.30
CA ARG A 348 21.11 4.15 -3.26
C ARG A 348 21.68 2.75 -3.18
N LEU A 349 22.99 2.60 -2.97
CA LEU A 349 23.62 1.30 -2.78
C LEU A 349 23.11 0.61 -1.51
N ALA A 350 22.92 1.36 -0.42
CA ALA A 350 22.33 0.83 0.80
C ALA A 350 20.86 0.44 0.62
N ALA A 351 20.08 1.25 -0.10
CA ALA A 351 18.71 0.96 -0.47
C ALA A 351 18.60 -0.38 -1.24
N GLU A 352 19.37 -0.51 -2.31
CA GLU A 352 19.38 -1.69 -3.17
C GLU A 352 19.81 -2.96 -2.39
N ARG A 353 20.77 -2.81 -1.47
CA ARG A 353 21.20 -3.89 -0.56
C ARG A 353 20.05 -4.38 0.31
N ILE A 354 19.28 -3.47 0.92
CA ILE A 354 18.12 -3.83 1.77
C ILE A 354 17.07 -4.58 0.96
N CYS A 355 16.73 -4.09 -0.24
CA CYS A 355 15.76 -4.73 -1.12
C CYS A 355 16.20 -6.15 -1.54
N ASN A 356 17.47 -6.30 -1.96
CA ASN A 356 18.03 -7.60 -2.31
C ASN A 356 18.08 -8.56 -1.12
N LEU A 357 18.43 -8.09 0.08
CA LEU A 357 18.46 -8.93 1.27
C LEU A 357 17.06 -9.46 1.62
N ARG A 358 16.02 -8.62 1.52
CA ARG A 358 14.62 -9.04 1.70
C ARG A 358 14.19 -10.07 0.66
N ARG A 359 14.59 -9.88 -0.61
CA ARG A 359 14.38 -10.86 -1.68
C ARG A 359 15.07 -12.19 -1.35
N CYS A 360 16.33 -12.17 -0.93
CA CYS A 360 17.10 -13.35 -0.59
C CYS A 360 16.49 -14.13 0.58
N PHE A 361 15.97 -13.44 1.59
CA PHE A 361 15.20 -14.06 2.68
C PHE A 361 14.01 -14.84 2.12
N ASN A 362 13.19 -14.21 1.26
CA ASN A 362 12.03 -14.86 0.66
C ASN A 362 12.40 -16.07 -0.20
N LEU A 363 13.46 -15.95 -1.01
CA LEU A 363 13.99 -17.07 -1.79
C LEU A 363 14.41 -18.22 -0.88
N ARG A 364 15.10 -17.93 0.23
CA ARG A 364 15.50 -18.93 1.23
C ARG A 364 14.28 -19.68 1.79
N GLU A 365 13.22 -18.95 2.14
CA GLU A 365 11.96 -19.50 2.68
C GLU A 365 11.02 -20.13 1.63
N GLY A 366 11.36 -20.05 0.33
CA GLY A 366 10.68 -20.79 -0.72
C GLY A 366 9.69 -19.99 -1.58
N ILE A 367 9.61 -18.67 -1.39
CA ILE A 367 8.96 -17.77 -2.35
C ILE A 367 9.87 -17.66 -3.57
N THR A 368 9.30 -17.80 -4.76
CA THR A 368 10.03 -17.82 -6.04
C THR A 368 9.31 -16.96 -7.07
N ARG A 369 9.87 -16.86 -8.29
CA ARG A 369 9.23 -16.17 -9.42
C ARG A 369 7.78 -16.62 -9.68
N LYS A 370 7.45 -17.89 -9.43
CA LYS A 370 6.10 -18.43 -9.64
C LYS A 370 5.05 -17.76 -8.75
N ASP A 371 5.48 -17.15 -7.66
CA ASP A 371 4.62 -16.49 -6.66
C ASP A 371 4.50 -14.98 -6.92
N GLU A 372 5.17 -14.47 -7.95
CA GLU A 372 5.17 -13.07 -8.37
C GLU A 372 4.19 -12.87 -9.52
N THR A 373 2.92 -13.06 -9.19
CA THR A 373 1.80 -13.03 -10.12
C THR A 373 0.74 -12.07 -9.63
N LEU A 374 -0.36 -11.98 -10.39
CA LEU A 374 -1.56 -11.25 -10.01
C LEU A 374 -2.79 -12.16 -10.17
N PRO A 375 -3.84 -11.97 -9.35
CA PRO A 375 -5.14 -12.59 -9.56
C PRO A 375 -5.67 -12.41 -10.99
N GLU A 376 -6.43 -13.40 -11.48
CA GLU A 376 -7.02 -13.36 -12.83
C GLU A 376 -7.92 -12.15 -13.05
N ARG A 377 -8.57 -11.66 -11.99
CA ARG A 377 -9.32 -10.39 -11.95
C ARG A 377 -8.54 -9.22 -12.56
N PHE A 378 -7.22 -9.15 -12.35
CA PHE A 378 -6.41 -8.06 -12.85
C PHE A 378 -5.82 -8.30 -14.24
N THR A 379 -5.54 -9.56 -14.58
CA THR A 379 -4.80 -9.92 -15.80
C THR A 379 -5.68 -10.36 -16.96
N LYS A 380 -6.88 -10.88 -16.68
CA LYS A 380 -7.78 -11.47 -17.69
C LYS A 380 -9.10 -10.73 -17.81
N GLU A 381 -9.54 -10.04 -16.76
CA GLU A 381 -10.87 -9.43 -16.70
C GLU A 381 -10.79 -7.92 -16.90
N PRO A 382 -11.16 -7.42 -18.09
CA PRO A 382 -11.09 -6.00 -18.37
C PRO A 382 -11.98 -5.22 -17.42
N MET A 383 -11.50 -4.06 -16.97
CA MET A 383 -12.29 -3.12 -16.18
C MET A 383 -13.64 -2.85 -16.89
N PRO A 384 -14.79 -3.11 -16.23
CA PRO A 384 -16.07 -3.14 -16.93
C PRO A 384 -16.55 -1.76 -17.39
N HIS A 385 -16.27 -0.71 -16.62
CA HIS A 385 -16.69 0.66 -16.91
C HIS A 385 -15.75 1.70 -16.25
N GLY A 386 -16.09 2.98 -16.41
CA GLY A 386 -15.31 4.09 -15.86
C GLY A 386 -14.05 4.44 -16.66
N PRO A 387 -13.19 5.33 -16.13
CA PRO A 387 -12.03 5.87 -16.84
C PRO A 387 -10.96 4.84 -17.25
N ALA A 388 -10.95 3.67 -16.63
CA ALA A 388 -10.05 2.57 -16.98
C ALA A 388 -10.75 1.46 -17.79
N LYS A 389 -11.95 1.70 -18.34
CA LYS A 389 -12.73 0.69 -19.09
C LYS A 389 -11.88 -0.03 -20.14
N GLY A 390 -12.01 -1.36 -20.17
CA GLY A 390 -11.32 -2.23 -21.13
C GLY A 390 -9.86 -2.54 -20.78
N GLN A 391 -9.33 -1.97 -19.70
CA GLN A 391 -7.96 -2.21 -19.28
C GLN A 391 -7.81 -3.52 -18.50
N VAL A 392 -6.73 -4.25 -18.79
CA VAL A 392 -6.16 -5.33 -17.97
C VAL A 392 -4.73 -4.94 -17.58
N CYS A 393 -4.11 -5.62 -16.61
CA CYS A 393 -2.71 -5.41 -16.26
C CYS A 393 -1.84 -6.50 -16.88
N ASN A 394 -1.04 -6.17 -17.91
CA ASN A 394 -0.06 -7.10 -18.45
C ASN A 394 1.28 -6.94 -17.71
N LEU A 395 1.58 -7.95 -16.89
CA LEU A 395 2.63 -7.90 -15.89
C LEU A 395 4.04 -8.18 -16.47
N GLU A 396 4.12 -8.99 -17.53
CA GLU A 396 5.39 -9.53 -18.02
C GLU A 396 6.43 -8.47 -18.43
N PRO A 397 6.09 -7.44 -19.25
CA PRO A 397 7.07 -6.42 -19.64
C PRO A 397 7.63 -5.66 -18.43
N MET A 398 6.77 -5.33 -17.47
CA MET A 398 7.16 -4.59 -16.27
C MET A 398 8.07 -5.43 -15.36
N LEU A 399 7.78 -6.73 -15.19
CA LEU A 399 8.64 -7.62 -14.42
C LEU A 399 10.00 -7.84 -15.08
N ARG A 400 10.04 -8.03 -16.41
CA ARG A 400 11.32 -8.17 -17.14
C ARG A 400 12.22 -6.96 -16.91
N GLU A 401 11.66 -5.76 -17.07
CA GLU A 401 12.38 -4.51 -16.82
C GLU A 401 12.82 -4.39 -15.35
N TYR A 402 11.93 -4.65 -14.39
CA TYR A 402 12.25 -4.58 -12.96
C TYR A 402 13.40 -5.54 -12.59
N TYR A 403 13.37 -6.78 -13.07
CA TYR A 403 14.40 -7.79 -12.81
C TYR A 403 15.76 -7.39 -13.39
N GLN A 404 15.75 -6.82 -14.61
CA GLN A 404 16.96 -6.28 -15.23
C GLN A 404 17.58 -5.20 -14.35
N HIS A 405 16.78 -4.23 -13.86
CA HIS A 405 17.27 -3.17 -12.97
C HIS A 405 17.70 -3.67 -11.59
N ARG A 406 17.17 -4.81 -11.15
CA ARG A 406 17.57 -5.46 -9.90
C ARG A 406 18.82 -6.34 -10.01
N GLY A 407 19.27 -6.65 -11.21
CA GLY A 407 20.37 -7.60 -11.43
C GLY A 407 19.96 -9.02 -11.04
N TRP A 408 18.75 -9.42 -11.43
CA TRP A 408 18.18 -10.75 -11.26
C TRP A 408 17.98 -11.43 -12.60
N ASP A 409 18.11 -12.74 -12.65
CA ASP A 409 17.75 -13.53 -13.82
C ASP A 409 16.23 -13.62 -13.94
N TYR A 410 15.69 -13.29 -15.12
CA TYR A 410 14.24 -13.26 -15.32
C TYR A 410 13.63 -14.66 -15.34
N GLU A 411 14.31 -15.68 -15.86
CA GLU A 411 13.70 -17.00 -16.00
C GLU A 411 13.59 -17.72 -14.66
N THR A 412 14.62 -17.62 -13.82
CA THR A 412 14.66 -18.25 -12.49
C THR A 412 14.15 -17.35 -11.36
N GLY A 413 14.23 -16.02 -11.53
CA GLY A 413 13.99 -15.03 -10.48
C GLY A 413 15.04 -14.96 -9.39
N LEU A 414 16.20 -15.57 -9.62
CA LEU A 414 17.32 -15.60 -8.69
C LEU A 414 18.24 -14.39 -8.94
N PRO A 415 18.83 -13.80 -7.90
CA PRO A 415 19.84 -12.76 -8.05
C PRO A 415 21.14 -13.34 -8.62
N TYR A 416 21.87 -12.53 -9.39
CA TYR A 416 23.24 -12.89 -9.80
C TYR A 416 24.22 -12.75 -8.63
N ARG A 417 25.21 -13.65 -8.56
CA ARG A 417 26.28 -13.60 -7.56
C ARG A 417 27.03 -12.26 -7.60
N SER A 418 27.29 -11.73 -8.79
CA SER A 418 27.94 -10.43 -9.00
C SER A 418 27.13 -9.27 -8.39
N THR A 419 25.80 -9.30 -8.50
CA THR A 419 24.90 -8.33 -7.85
C THR A 419 25.07 -8.35 -6.34
N LEU A 420 25.02 -9.54 -5.72
CA LEU A 420 25.13 -9.66 -4.26
C LEU A 420 26.52 -9.25 -3.74
N ILE A 421 27.59 -9.61 -4.45
CA ILE A 421 28.96 -9.19 -4.08
C ILE A 421 29.10 -7.66 -4.16
N ARG A 422 28.61 -7.02 -5.24
CA ARG A 422 28.60 -5.56 -5.38
C ARG A 422 27.85 -4.87 -4.23
N LEU A 423 26.79 -5.51 -3.75
CA LEU A 423 25.99 -5.02 -2.63
C LEU A 423 26.59 -5.37 -1.26
N GLY A 424 27.76 -6.02 -1.18
CA GLY A 424 28.38 -6.40 0.10
C GLY A 424 27.63 -7.52 0.82
N LEU A 425 26.97 -8.40 0.08
CA LEU A 425 26.19 -9.54 0.57
C LEU A 425 26.84 -10.88 0.15
N ALA A 426 28.18 -10.97 0.26
CA ALA A 426 28.92 -12.15 -0.18
C ALA A 426 28.57 -13.41 0.62
N ASP A 427 28.37 -13.26 1.93
CA ASP A 427 27.91 -14.31 2.84
C ASP A 427 26.51 -14.86 2.45
N VAL A 428 25.60 -13.96 2.08
CA VAL A 428 24.26 -14.32 1.58
C VAL A 428 24.38 -15.04 0.24
N ALA A 429 25.27 -14.59 -0.64
CA ALA A 429 25.52 -15.25 -1.91
C ALA A 429 26.02 -16.69 -1.70
N ASP A 430 27.01 -16.89 -0.82
CA ASP A 430 27.53 -18.22 -0.49
C ASP A 430 26.44 -19.15 0.07
N GLN A 431 25.58 -18.62 0.95
CA GLN A 431 24.45 -19.38 1.48
C GLN A 431 23.47 -19.79 0.38
N LEU A 432 23.07 -18.86 -0.50
CA LEU A 432 22.14 -19.17 -1.58
C LEU A 432 22.75 -20.12 -2.61
N GLU A 433 24.04 -20.02 -2.91
CA GLU A 433 24.75 -20.93 -3.80
C GLU A 433 24.71 -22.36 -3.28
N ALA A 434 25.01 -22.56 -1.99
CA ALA A 434 24.93 -23.86 -1.34
C ALA A 434 23.52 -24.47 -1.37
N MET A 435 22.48 -23.63 -1.48
CA MET A 435 21.08 -24.05 -1.61
C MET A 435 20.62 -24.21 -3.07
N GLY A 436 21.47 -23.92 -4.05
CA GLY A 436 21.09 -23.90 -5.48
C GLY A 436 20.13 -22.76 -5.84
N LYS A 437 20.17 -21.65 -5.09
CA LYS A 437 19.28 -20.48 -5.20
C LYS A 437 20.00 -19.21 -5.67
N LEU A 438 21.02 -19.36 -6.53
CA LEU A 438 21.63 -18.26 -7.28
C LEU A 438 21.43 -18.44 -8.78
N ALA A 439 21.33 -17.33 -9.50
CA ALA A 439 21.34 -17.35 -10.95
C ALA A 439 22.71 -17.83 -11.46
N LYS A 440 22.70 -18.61 -12.53
CA LYS A 440 23.92 -19.00 -13.25
C LYS A 440 24.40 -17.78 -14.05
N ALA A 441 25.72 -17.62 -14.10
CA ALA A 441 26.38 -16.53 -14.81
C ALA A 441 26.18 -16.62 -16.32
#